data_AF-A0A9P7K3R1-F1
#
_entry.id   AF-A0A9P7K3R1-F1
#
_cell.length_a   1.000
_cell.length_b   1.000
_cell.length_c   1.000
_cell.angle_alpha   90.00
_cell.angle_beta   90.00
_cell.angle_gamma   90.00
#
_symmetry.space_group_name_H-M   'P 1'
#
loop_
_entity.id
_entity.type
_entity.pdbx_description
1 polymer ?
#
loop_
_entity_poly.entity_id
_entity_poly.type
_entity_poly.pdbx_seq_one_letter_code
_entity_poly.pdbx_strand_id
1 'polypeptide(L)'
;MRALLFPFPFLVYANTARAYCLKDNYVGSTFFDKWRWETLDDPTHGRVNYIDKWSAQAGNLSYASSNKFIMRVDANQIVAPGARGRDSVRIISNTAYGDSVTVLDLTHMPVGCATWPAFWTLSQAGPWPKGGEIDVIEGK
;
A
#
# COMPACT_ATOMS: atom_id res chain seq x y z
N MET A 1 -55.48 -34.32 33.51
CA MET A 1 -54.92 -33.20 32.72
C MET A 1 -53.69 -33.72 31.99
N ARG A 2 -53.74 -33.85 30.66
CA ARG A 2 -52.59 -34.28 29.84
C ARG A 2 -51.87 -33.01 29.36
N ALA A 3 -50.65 -32.78 29.82
CA ALA A 3 -49.80 -31.71 29.33
C ALA A 3 -49.20 -32.13 27.98
N LEU A 4 -49.51 -31.36 26.93
CA LEU A 4 -48.89 -31.49 25.61
C LEU A 4 -47.58 -30.70 25.62
N LEU A 5 -46.44 -31.40 25.59
CA LEU A 5 -45.13 -30.80 25.37
C LEU A 5 -44.95 -30.57 23.86
N PHE A 6 -44.94 -29.30 23.45
CA PHE A 6 -44.52 -28.91 22.11
C PHE A 6 -42.99 -28.79 22.06
N PRO A 7 -42.30 -29.46 21.12
CA PRO A 7 -40.87 -29.27 20.92
C PRO A 7 -40.64 -27.89 20.31
N PHE A 8 -39.95 -27.01 21.04
CA PHE A 8 -39.40 -25.77 20.47
C PHE A 8 -38.33 -26.15 19.44
N PRO A 9 -38.44 -25.75 18.17
CA PRO A 9 -37.38 -25.97 17.20
C PRO A 9 -36.20 -25.07 17.59
N PHE A 10 -35.10 -25.68 18.02
CA PHE A 10 -33.82 -24.98 18.11
C PHE A 10 -33.40 -24.63 16.69
N LEU A 11 -33.54 -23.35 16.31
CA LEU A 11 -32.90 -22.82 15.11
C LEU A 11 -31.39 -22.84 15.37
N VAL A 12 -30.70 -23.83 14.81
CA VAL A 12 -29.24 -23.79 14.71
C VAL A 12 -28.91 -22.77 13.63
N TYR A 13 -28.65 -21.53 14.02
CA TYR A 13 -28.03 -20.56 13.11
C TYR A 13 -26.63 -21.07 12.79
N ALA A 14 -26.46 -21.61 11.59
CA ALA A 14 -25.13 -21.85 11.04
C ALA A 14 -24.43 -20.48 10.91
N ASN A 15 -23.57 -20.16 11.88
CA ASN A 15 -22.62 -19.07 11.74
C ASN A 15 -21.66 -19.45 10.61
N THR A 16 -21.96 -19.02 9.40
CA THR A 16 -21.00 -19.03 8.30
C THR A 16 -19.98 -17.95 8.61
N ALA A 17 -18.98 -18.29 9.43
CA ALA A 17 -17.81 -17.45 9.60
C ALA A 17 -17.19 -17.27 8.21
N ARG A 18 -17.31 -16.07 7.63
CA ARG A 18 -16.60 -15.74 6.39
C ARG A 18 -15.13 -15.61 6.74
N ALA A 19 -14.34 -16.62 6.40
CA ALA A 19 -12.90 -16.53 6.51
C ALA A 19 -12.36 -15.64 5.37
N TYR A 20 -11.39 -14.79 5.70
CA TYR A 20 -10.59 -14.14 4.67
C TYR A 20 -9.64 -15.16 4.03
N CYS A 21 -9.56 -15.15 2.71
CA CYS A 21 -8.62 -15.96 1.94
C CYS A 21 -7.55 -15.06 1.31
N LEU A 22 -6.33 -15.58 1.15
CA LEU A 22 -5.25 -14.85 0.49
C LEU A 22 -5.64 -14.55 -0.98
N LYS A 23 -5.69 -13.27 -1.32
CA LYS A 23 -6.02 -12.79 -2.67
C LYS A 23 -4.78 -12.51 -3.50
N ASP A 24 -3.87 -11.71 -2.94
CA ASP A 24 -2.60 -11.34 -3.54
C ASP A 24 -1.48 -11.47 -2.51
N ASN A 25 -0.29 -11.84 -2.97
CA ASN A 25 0.91 -11.94 -2.15
C ASN A 25 2.08 -11.29 -2.89
N TYR A 26 2.64 -10.23 -2.32
CA TYR A 26 3.76 -9.48 -2.88
C TYR A 26 4.99 -9.81 -2.06
N VAL A 27 5.95 -10.54 -2.64
CA VAL A 27 7.19 -10.94 -1.94
C VAL A 27 8.35 -10.98 -2.93
N GLY A 28 9.50 -10.46 -2.50
CA GLY A 28 10.71 -10.51 -3.31
C GLY A 28 10.53 -9.83 -4.66
N SER A 29 10.96 -10.48 -5.74
CA SER A 29 10.91 -9.86 -7.08
C SER A 29 9.50 -9.64 -7.61
N THR A 30 8.49 -10.37 -7.12
CA THR A 30 7.10 -10.23 -7.60
C THR A 30 6.47 -8.89 -7.19
N PHE A 31 7.07 -8.18 -6.21
CA PHE A 31 6.71 -6.81 -5.89
C PHE A 31 6.82 -5.87 -7.08
N PHE A 32 7.60 -6.19 -8.10
CA PHE A 32 7.77 -5.33 -9.26
C PHE A 32 6.65 -5.46 -10.32
N ASP A 33 5.73 -6.42 -10.18
CA ASP A 33 4.86 -6.85 -11.28
C ASP A 33 3.44 -6.28 -11.23
N LYS A 34 3.02 -5.80 -10.07
CA LYS A 34 1.61 -5.50 -9.76
C LYS A 34 1.35 -4.05 -9.37
N TRP A 35 2.27 -3.16 -9.77
CA TRP A 35 2.23 -1.76 -9.42
C TRP A 35 2.51 -0.88 -10.63
N ARG A 36 1.79 0.24 -10.68
CA ARG A 36 2.13 1.38 -11.53
C ARG A 36 3.13 2.25 -10.79
N TRP A 37 4.22 2.60 -11.46
CA TRP A 37 5.24 3.51 -10.97
C TRP A 37 4.89 4.91 -11.43
N GLU A 38 4.60 5.77 -10.48
CA GLU A 38 4.06 7.08 -10.71
C GLU A 38 5.17 8.12 -10.85
N THR A 39 5.18 8.89 -11.95
CA THR A 39 6.20 9.93 -12.22
C THR A 39 5.63 11.35 -12.30
N LEU A 40 4.34 11.52 -12.02
CA LEU A 40 3.67 12.82 -11.92
C LEU A 40 4.32 13.71 -10.87
N ASP A 41 4.18 15.02 -11.00
CA ASP A 41 4.46 15.98 -9.93
C ASP A 41 3.70 15.60 -8.66
N ASP A 42 4.37 15.76 -7.51
CA ASP A 42 3.82 15.30 -6.25
C ASP A 42 2.52 16.05 -5.92
N PRO A 43 1.37 15.36 -5.76
CA PRO A 43 0.11 16.01 -5.42
C PRO A 43 0.14 16.78 -4.11
N THR A 44 1.07 16.43 -3.20
CA THR A 44 1.28 17.13 -1.93
C THR A 44 2.31 18.27 -2.00
N HIS A 45 2.84 18.54 -3.20
CA HIS A 45 3.80 19.60 -3.50
C HIS A 45 5.14 19.47 -2.75
N GLY A 46 5.57 18.25 -2.46
CA GLY A 46 6.84 17.96 -1.81
C GLY A 46 8.06 18.20 -2.71
N ARG A 47 9.25 18.32 -2.10
CA ARG A 47 10.54 18.46 -2.79
C ARG A 47 11.05 17.09 -3.30
N VAL A 48 10.28 16.47 -4.19
CA VAL A 48 10.51 15.10 -4.67
C VAL A 48 10.43 14.98 -6.20
N ASN A 49 11.30 14.16 -6.77
CA ASN A 49 11.23 13.70 -8.15
C ASN A 49 10.86 12.22 -8.15
N TYR A 50 9.60 11.89 -8.45
CA TYR A 50 9.21 10.48 -8.54
C TYR A 50 9.67 9.90 -9.87
N ILE A 51 10.49 8.85 -9.81
CA ILE A 51 11.09 8.22 -10.99
C ILE A 51 10.42 6.89 -11.34
N ASP A 52 10.56 6.48 -12.60
CA ASP A 52 10.01 5.22 -13.08
C ASP A 52 10.78 4.00 -12.54
N LYS A 53 10.21 2.81 -12.75
CA LYS A 53 10.78 1.52 -12.30
C LYS A 53 12.21 1.28 -12.79
N TRP A 54 12.50 1.56 -14.06
CA TRP A 54 13.82 1.30 -14.64
C TRP A 54 14.87 2.23 -14.05
N SER A 55 14.55 3.52 -13.96
CA SER A 55 15.40 4.52 -13.31
C SER A 55 15.66 4.17 -11.84
N ALA A 56 14.62 3.72 -11.11
CA ALA A 56 14.76 3.28 -9.73
C ALA A 56 15.66 2.04 -9.58
N GLN A 57 15.56 1.06 -10.47
CA GLN A 57 16.42 -0.13 -10.45
C GLN A 57 17.87 0.23 -10.81
N ALA A 58 18.07 1.05 -11.85
CA ALA A 58 19.39 1.49 -12.29
C ALA A 58 20.10 2.35 -11.24
N GLY A 59 19.37 3.25 -10.58
CA GLY A 59 19.84 4.04 -9.43
C GLY A 59 19.88 3.27 -8.12
N ASN A 60 19.55 1.98 -8.14
CA ASN A 60 19.46 1.09 -6.98
C ASN A 60 18.40 1.54 -5.95
N LEU A 61 17.56 2.53 -6.23
CA LEU A 61 16.51 3.01 -5.32
C LEU A 61 15.43 1.97 -5.01
N SER A 62 15.26 0.98 -5.90
CA SER A 62 14.38 -0.15 -5.65
C SER A 62 15.02 -1.46 -6.07
N TYR A 63 15.05 -2.45 -5.17
CA TYR A 63 15.56 -3.78 -5.45
C TYR A 63 14.89 -4.84 -4.57
N ALA A 64 14.98 -6.09 -5.01
CA ALA A 64 14.37 -7.22 -4.34
C ALA A 64 15.42 -8.31 -4.03
N SER A 65 15.25 -8.96 -2.90
CA SER A 65 15.83 -10.28 -2.60
C SER A 65 14.72 -11.34 -2.70
N SER A 66 14.97 -12.57 -2.24
CA SER A 66 13.94 -13.62 -2.26
C SER A 66 12.74 -13.32 -1.34
N ASN A 67 12.96 -12.61 -0.23
CA ASN A 67 11.93 -12.38 0.80
C ASN A 67 11.80 -10.92 1.25
N LYS A 68 12.57 -9.99 0.69
CA LYS A 68 12.47 -8.55 1.00
C LYS A 68 12.44 -7.72 -0.25
N PHE A 69 11.67 -6.65 -0.20
CA PHE A 69 11.65 -5.59 -1.18
C PHE A 69 12.11 -4.30 -0.51
N ILE A 70 12.98 -3.55 -1.19
CA ILE A 70 13.48 -2.27 -0.71
C ILE A 70 13.00 -1.18 -1.66
N MET A 71 12.44 -0.13 -1.07
CA MET A 71 12.17 1.16 -1.70
C MET A 71 12.88 2.21 -0.87
N ARG A 72 13.70 3.06 -1.50
CA ARG A 72 14.40 4.14 -0.83
C ARG A 72 14.54 5.37 -1.71
N VAL A 73 14.87 6.48 -1.07
CA VAL A 73 15.20 7.74 -1.73
C VAL A 73 16.68 7.76 -2.14
N ASP A 74 17.04 8.64 -3.07
CA ASP A 74 18.45 8.94 -3.31
C ASP A 74 19.07 9.65 -2.09
N ALA A 75 20.12 9.05 -1.53
CA ALA A 75 20.86 9.58 -0.39
C ALA A 75 22.24 10.16 -0.75
N ASN A 76 22.59 10.19 -2.05
CA ASN A 76 23.95 10.50 -2.48
C ASN A 76 24.05 11.84 -3.21
N GLN A 77 23.03 12.24 -3.98
CA GLN A 77 23.11 13.49 -4.74
C GLN A 77 22.60 14.69 -3.96
N ILE A 78 23.23 15.83 -4.23
CA ILE A 78 22.74 17.15 -3.83
C ILE A 78 21.66 17.56 -4.83
N VAL A 79 20.46 17.86 -4.31
CA VAL A 79 19.35 18.36 -5.13
C VAL A 79 19.64 19.80 -5.53
N ALA A 80 19.77 20.07 -6.83
CA ALA A 80 19.99 21.42 -7.33
C ALA A 80 18.81 22.36 -6.96
N PRO A 81 19.04 23.67 -6.70
CA PRO A 81 17.99 24.60 -6.28
C PRO A 81 16.78 24.69 -7.23
N GLY A 82 16.97 24.51 -8.53
CA GLY A 82 15.89 24.52 -9.53
C GLY A 82 15.35 23.14 -9.94
N ALA A 83 15.91 22.04 -9.41
CA ALA A 83 15.41 20.70 -9.73
C ALA A 83 14.00 20.49 -9.16
N ARG A 84 13.29 19.44 -9.60
CA ARG A 84 11.98 19.11 -9.04
C ARG A 84 12.08 18.66 -7.58
N GLY A 85 13.09 17.85 -7.25
CA GLY A 85 13.30 17.35 -5.90
C GLY A 85 14.32 16.22 -5.83
N ARG A 86 14.40 15.57 -4.67
CA ARG A 86 15.19 14.35 -4.47
C ARG A 86 14.53 13.17 -5.16
N ASP A 87 15.30 12.34 -5.85
CA ASP A 87 14.75 11.12 -6.48
C ASP A 87 14.16 10.18 -5.42
N SER A 88 12.93 9.75 -5.67
CA SER A 88 12.17 8.85 -4.82
C SER A 88 11.21 8.04 -5.68
N VAL A 89 10.47 7.12 -5.07
CA VAL A 89 9.57 6.20 -5.74
C VAL A 89 8.17 6.31 -5.14
N ARG A 90 7.17 6.34 -6.01
CA ARG A 90 5.76 6.26 -5.65
C ARG A 90 5.11 5.17 -6.50
N ILE A 91 4.48 4.22 -5.84
CA ILE A 91 3.82 3.09 -6.49
C ILE A 91 2.37 3.03 -6.06
N ILE A 92 1.51 2.63 -7.00
CA ILE A 92 0.08 2.38 -6.76
C ILE A 92 -0.28 1.01 -7.33
N SER A 93 -1.05 0.22 -6.58
CA SER A 93 -1.39 -1.14 -7.01
C SER A 93 -2.23 -1.10 -8.28
N ASN A 94 -2.00 -2.06 -9.19
CA ASN A 94 -2.82 -2.20 -10.40
C ASN A 94 -4.25 -2.68 -10.06
N THR A 95 -4.38 -3.44 -8.97
CA THR A 95 -5.65 -3.94 -8.45
C THR A 95 -6.16 -3.01 -7.35
N ALA A 96 -7.47 -2.71 -7.39
CA ALA A 96 -8.18 -2.15 -6.26
C ALA A 96 -8.93 -3.22 -5.48
N TYR A 97 -9.11 -2.97 -4.19
CA TYR A 97 -9.73 -3.88 -3.25
C TYR A 97 -10.98 -3.21 -2.66
N GLY A 98 -12.07 -3.99 -2.56
CA GLY A 98 -13.23 -3.61 -1.75
C GLY A 98 -13.01 -4.05 -0.30
N ASP A 99 -14.01 -4.72 0.27
CA ASP A 99 -13.90 -5.34 1.60
C ASP A 99 -12.73 -6.32 1.65
N SER A 100 -11.66 -5.92 2.32
CA SER A 100 -10.40 -6.65 2.31
C SER A 100 -9.63 -6.44 3.62
N VAL A 101 -8.67 -7.34 3.87
CA VAL A 101 -7.66 -7.18 4.92
C VAL A 101 -6.33 -7.03 4.23
N THR A 102 -5.67 -5.90 4.46
CA THR A 102 -4.32 -5.64 3.96
C THR A 102 -3.33 -5.83 5.11
N VAL A 103 -2.37 -6.72 4.92
CA VAL A 103 -1.29 -6.96 5.88
C VAL A 103 0.02 -6.50 5.26
N LEU A 104 0.73 -5.63 5.97
CA LEU A 104 2.05 -5.17 5.61
C LEU A 104 3.06 -5.59 6.69
N ASP A 105 3.96 -6.51 6.33
CA ASP A 105 5.09 -6.91 7.17
C ASP A 105 6.32 -6.05 6.82
N LEU A 106 6.72 -5.18 7.75
CA LEU A 106 7.79 -4.20 7.56
C LEU A 106 8.94 -4.43 8.54
N THR A 107 10.15 -4.50 8.00
CA THR A 107 11.38 -4.54 8.81
C THR A 107 11.97 -3.15 9.06
N HIS A 108 11.62 -2.15 8.24
CA HIS A 108 12.09 -0.77 8.34
C HIS A 108 11.14 0.16 7.56
N MET A 109 11.02 1.42 7.98
CA MET A 109 10.32 2.48 7.25
C MET A 109 11.22 3.73 7.14
N PRO A 110 11.03 4.63 6.16
CA PRO A 110 11.88 5.80 6.01
C PRO A 110 11.90 6.69 7.27
N VAL A 111 13.07 7.24 7.57
CA VAL A 111 13.30 8.18 8.68
C VAL A 111 14.24 9.29 8.22
N GLY A 112 14.10 10.46 8.82
CA GLY A 112 14.96 11.62 8.57
C GLY A 112 14.17 12.93 8.66
N CYS A 113 14.86 14.04 8.89
CA CYS A 113 14.20 15.34 8.86
C CYS A 113 13.58 15.59 7.48
N ALA A 114 12.34 16.10 7.49
CA ALA A 114 11.56 16.44 6.30
C ALA A 114 11.17 15.25 5.40
N THR A 115 11.41 14.00 5.83
CA THR A 115 10.86 12.84 5.11
C THR A 115 9.38 12.69 5.46
N TRP A 116 8.53 12.50 4.43
CA TRP A 116 7.12 12.19 4.60
C TRP A 116 6.78 10.84 3.95
N PRO A 117 7.06 9.70 4.61
CA PRO A 117 6.65 8.40 4.10
C PRO A 117 5.16 8.15 4.32
N ALA A 118 4.54 7.42 3.39
CA ALA A 118 3.17 6.95 3.54
C ALA A 118 2.99 5.52 2.98
N PHE A 119 2.26 4.69 3.73
CA PHE A 119 1.59 3.48 3.23
C PHE A 119 0.09 3.65 3.48
N TRP A 120 -0.65 3.77 2.40
CA TRP A 120 -2.00 4.27 2.40
C TRP A 120 -2.79 3.67 1.23
N THR A 121 -4.10 3.84 1.26
CA THR A 121 -5.01 3.38 0.20
C THR A 121 -5.80 4.56 -0.38
N LEU A 122 -6.00 4.53 -1.70
CA LEU A 122 -6.83 5.48 -2.42
C LEU A 122 -7.89 4.75 -3.21
N SER A 123 -9.14 5.20 -3.10
CA SER A 123 -10.23 4.61 -3.86
C SER A 123 -10.15 4.94 -5.36
N GLN A 124 -10.32 3.92 -6.20
CA GLN A 124 -10.47 4.08 -7.65
C GLN A 124 -11.78 4.78 -8.06
N ALA A 125 -12.79 4.82 -7.18
CA ALA A 125 -14.08 5.44 -7.51
C ALA A 125 -13.92 6.93 -7.85
N GLY A 126 -12.98 7.61 -7.19
CA GLY A 126 -12.62 9.00 -7.45
C GLY A 126 -13.81 10.00 -7.48
N PRO A 127 -13.54 11.27 -7.80
CA PRO A 127 -12.25 11.91 -7.59
C PRO A 127 -11.93 11.97 -6.09
N TRP A 128 -10.65 12.14 -5.74
CA TRP A 128 -10.28 12.55 -4.39
C TRP A 128 -10.93 13.92 -4.05
N PRO A 129 -11.40 14.15 -2.81
CA PRO A 129 -11.42 13.23 -1.67
C PRO A 129 -12.69 12.36 -1.59
N LYS A 130 -13.64 12.52 -2.51
CA LYS A 130 -14.97 11.87 -2.45
C LYS A 130 -14.91 10.35 -2.49
N GLY A 131 -13.91 9.79 -3.17
CA GLY A 131 -13.70 8.34 -3.23
C GLY A 131 -13.24 7.73 -1.90
N GLY A 132 -12.67 8.53 -1.00
CA GLY A 132 -12.06 8.07 0.24
C GLY A 132 -10.58 7.73 0.11
N GLU A 133 -9.88 7.90 1.24
CA GLU A 133 -8.46 7.66 1.46
C GLU A 133 -8.30 7.11 2.89
N ILE A 134 -7.37 6.17 3.07
CA ILE A 134 -7.02 5.63 4.39
C ILE A 134 -5.51 5.58 4.51
N ASP A 135 -4.97 6.39 5.42
CA ASP A 135 -3.56 6.42 5.78
C ASP A 135 -3.28 5.41 6.89
N VAL A 136 -2.57 4.33 6.57
CA VAL A 136 -2.26 3.25 7.52
C VAL A 136 -0.95 3.54 8.27
N ILE A 137 0.06 4.01 7.54
CA ILE A 137 1.31 4.52 8.09
C ILE A 137 1.58 5.86 7.41
N GLU A 138 1.75 6.92 8.20
CA GLU A 138 2.08 8.25 7.70
C GLU A 138 2.81 9.05 8.81
N GLY A 139 3.76 9.91 8.44
CA GLY A 139 4.44 10.81 9.38
C GLY A 139 5.31 11.84 8.68
N LYS A 140 5.61 12.96 9.35
CA LYS A 140 6.46 14.07 8.86
C LYS A 140 7.61 14.34 9.81
#